data_AF-A0A7S0RDY2-F1
#
_entry.id   AF-A0A7S0RDY2-F1
#
_cell.length_a   1.000
_cell.length_b   1.000
_cell.length_c   1.000
_cell.angle_alpha   90.00
_cell.angle_beta   90.00
_cell.angle_gamma   90.00
#
_symmetry.space_group_name_H-M   'P 1'
#
loop_
_entity.id
_entity.type
_entity.pdbx_description
1 polymer ?
#
loop_
_entity_poly.entity_id
_entity_poly.type
_entity_poly.pdbx_seq_one_letter_code
_entity_poly.pdbx_strand_id
1 'polypeptide(L)'
;ELLRIAAAAALPGAALPGGTGVHAGGAAAGYSEDLELTAFARALRNAQVTSLGHGMQLISFGPGPFFPDDVDLHRSDLVAREFYSKLFERISMMRSSLLTGIPGTGKSWWVWYAVHRLLNQDPSPAIVWQTFKHANTCVLFKGGRAFVGALSAFTSELADA
;
A
#
# COMPACT_ATOMS: atom_id res chain seq x y z
N GLU A 1 -3.45 -10.60 -14.15
CA GLU A 1 -2.78 -9.61 -13.27
C GLU A 1 -2.29 -10.37 -12.04
N LEU A 2 -0.98 -10.71 -11.94
CA LEU A 2 -0.41 -11.41 -10.76
C LEU A 2 0.16 -10.42 -9.74
N LEU A 3 -0.68 -9.87 -8.89
CA LEU A 3 -0.22 -8.85 -7.97
C LEU A 3 0.52 -9.49 -6.76
N ARG A 4 1.69 -8.94 -6.40
CA ARG A 4 2.41 -9.31 -5.17
C ARG A 4 2.26 -8.20 -4.13
N ILE A 5 1.71 -8.56 -2.98
CA ILE A 5 1.73 -7.76 -1.76
C ILE A 5 2.46 -8.60 -0.72
N ALA A 6 3.50 -8.03 -0.10
CA ALA A 6 4.09 -8.58 1.09
C ALA A 6 3.92 -7.54 2.21
N ALA A 7 3.44 -7.98 3.36
CA ALA A 7 3.30 -7.16 4.55
C ALA A 7 4.11 -7.81 5.67
N ALA A 8 5.14 -7.12 6.15
CA ALA A 8 5.94 -7.57 7.30
C ALA A 8 5.45 -6.88 8.57
N ALA A 9 5.30 -7.66 9.65
CA ALA A 9 4.98 -7.10 10.95
C ALA A 9 6.06 -6.09 11.37
N ALA A 10 5.64 -4.89 11.79
CA ALA A 10 6.59 -3.91 12.31
C ALA A 10 7.14 -4.40 13.66
N LEU A 11 8.39 -4.84 13.68
CA LEU A 11 9.10 -5.08 14.92
C LEU A 11 9.25 -3.75 15.69
N PRO A 12 8.92 -3.70 16.99
CA PRO A 12 9.24 -2.55 17.81
C PRO A 12 10.76 -2.53 18.02
N GLY A 13 11.45 -1.56 17.40
CA GLY A 13 12.82 -1.22 17.81
C GLY A 13 13.95 -1.42 16.80
N ALA A 14 13.70 -1.39 15.48
CA ALA A 14 14.78 -1.05 14.55
C ALA A 14 14.92 0.48 14.53
N ALA A 15 15.71 1.01 15.47
CA ALA A 15 16.17 2.39 15.42
C ALA A 15 16.76 2.68 14.04
N LEU A 16 16.23 3.71 13.36
CA LEU A 16 16.99 4.39 12.32
C LEU A 16 18.35 4.74 12.93
N PRO A 17 19.49 4.39 12.33
CA PRO A 17 20.78 4.84 12.83
C PRO A 17 20.76 6.37 12.79
N GLY A 18 20.66 6.97 13.98
CA GLY A 18 20.59 8.40 14.18
C GLY A 18 21.99 9.03 14.11
N GLY A 19 22.06 10.25 13.59
CA GLY A 19 23.30 11.05 13.64
C GLY A 19 23.26 12.32 12.81
N THR A 20 22.57 13.34 13.32
CA THR A 20 22.88 14.78 13.21
C THR A 20 23.20 15.41 11.85
N GLY A 21 22.27 16.25 11.38
CA GLY A 21 22.58 17.48 10.65
C GLY A 21 22.90 17.34 9.16
N VAL A 22 22.45 18.35 8.42
CA VAL A 22 22.68 18.65 6.99
C VAL A 22 21.69 18.01 6.01
N HIS A 23 20.86 18.89 5.42
CA HIS A 23 20.13 18.66 4.18
C HIS A 23 21.08 18.20 3.06
N ALA A 24 20.87 17.01 2.50
CA ALA A 24 21.10 16.66 1.08
C ALA A 24 20.88 15.15 0.92
N GLY A 25 20.42 14.72 -0.25
CA GLY A 25 19.97 13.37 -0.54
C GLY A 25 20.96 12.27 -0.13
N GLY A 26 20.49 11.37 0.73
CA GLY A 26 21.20 10.16 1.12
C GLY A 26 20.59 8.93 0.47
N ALA A 27 20.99 8.66 -0.77
CA ALA A 27 20.80 7.36 -1.41
C ALA A 27 21.72 6.33 -0.71
N ALA A 28 21.29 5.83 0.45
CA ALA A 28 21.99 4.75 1.16
C ALA A 28 21.31 3.38 0.97
N ALA A 29 20.21 3.34 0.22
CA ALA A 29 19.59 2.12 -0.27
C ALA A 29 19.12 2.40 -1.71
N GLY A 30 19.02 1.38 -2.56
CA GLY A 30 18.63 1.52 -3.98
C GLY A 30 17.17 1.95 -4.21
N TYR A 31 16.63 2.79 -3.34
CA TYR A 31 15.30 3.37 -3.38
C TYR A 31 15.34 4.86 -3.01
N SER A 32 14.41 5.63 -3.55
CA SER A 32 14.20 7.04 -3.24
C SER A 32 12.82 7.27 -2.64
N GLU A 33 12.69 8.25 -1.74
CA GLU A 33 11.37 8.68 -1.27
C GLU A 33 10.55 9.27 -2.42
N ASP A 34 9.28 8.91 -2.49
CA ASP A 34 8.32 9.45 -3.44
C ASP A 34 7.28 10.28 -2.67
N LEU A 35 7.31 11.59 -2.89
CA LEU A 35 6.49 12.55 -2.14
C LEU A 35 5.00 12.44 -2.51
N GLU A 36 4.69 12.14 -3.77
CA GLU A 36 3.31 12.01 -4.24
C GLU A 36 2.67 10.74 -3.68
N LEU A 37 3.37 9.60 -3.79
CA LEU A 37 2.94 8.35 -3.19
C LEU A 37 2.88 8.43 -1.66
N THR A 38 3.77 9.21 -1.04
CA THR A 38 3.72 9.48 0.40
C THR A 38 2.46 10.25 0.77
N ALA A 39 2.13 11.30 0.02
CA ALA A 39 0.90 12.07 0.22
C ALA A 39 -0.34 11.18 0.01
N PHE A 40 -0.34 10.36 -1.03
CA PHE A 40 -1.41 9.40 -1.31
C PHE A 40 -1.56 8.37 -0.17
N ALA A 41 -0.47 7.76 0.30
CA ALA A 41 -0.54 6.78 1.39
C ALA A 41 -1.09 7.38 2.70
N ARG A 42 -0.74 8.64 2.99
CA ARG A 42 -1.30 9.38 4.12
C ARG A 42 -2.79 9.68 3.93
N ALA A 43 -3.19 10.09 2.73
CA ALA A 43 -4.60 10.29 2.41
C ALA A 43 -5.39 8.99 2.52
N LEU A 44 -4.84 7.89 2.02
CA LEU A 44 -5.44 6.56 2.11
C LEU A 44 -5.57 6.09 3.55
N ARG A 45 -4.55 6.29 4.40
CA ARG A 45 -4.63 5.97 5.83
C ARG A 45 -5.75 6.77 6.52
N ASN A 46 -5.86 8.06 6.21
CA ASN A 46 -6.81 8.97 6.84
C ASN A 46 -8.17 9.05 6.13
N ALA A 47 -8.44 8.15 5.17
CA ALA A 47 -9.65 8.17 4.38
C ALA A 47 -10.89 7.98 5.26
N GLN A 48 -11.97 8.69 4.92
CA GLN A 48 -13.25 8.50 5.60
C GLN A 48 -13.89 7.20 5.13
N VAL A 49 -14.34 6.39 6.10
CA VAL A 49 -15.03 5.12 5.82
C VAL A 49 -16.49 5.24 6.21
N THR A 50 -17.37 5.24 5.22
CA THR A 50 -18.83 5.32 5.40
C THR A 50 -19.48 4.00 5.03
N SER A 51 -20.37 3.48 5.87
CA SER A 51 -21.16 2.28 5.53
C SER A 51 -22.20 2.61 4.46
N LEU A 52 -22.27 1.79 3.41
CA LEU A 52 -23.30 1.88 2.37
C LEU A 52 -24.43 0.85 2.54
N GLY A 53 -24.39 0.07 3.63
CA GLY A 53 -25.31 -1.06 3.84
C GLY A 53 -24.84 -2.34 3.14
N HIS A 54 -25.43 -3.48 3.53
CA HIS A 54 -25.11 -4.82 2.98
C HIS A 54 -23.61 -5.16 2.98
N GLY A 55 -22.89 -4.71 4.01
CA GLY A 55 -21.43 -4.92 4.14
C GLY A 55 -20.57 -4.16 3.14
N MET A 56 -21.14 -3.26 2.34
CA MET A 56 -20.38 -2.35 1.47
C MET A 56 -19.92 -1.12 2.23
N GLN A 57 -18.76 -0.58 1.84
CA GLN A 57 -18.18 0.63 2.43
C GLN A 57 -17.72 1.59 1.33
N LEU A 58 -17.85 2.88 1.58
CA LEU A 58 -17.22 3.94 0.80
C LEU A 58 -15.96 4.39 1.53
N ILE A 59 -14.81 4.27 0.87
CA ILE A 59 -13.53 4.82 1.31
C ILE A 59 -13.29 6.08 0.49
N SER A 60 -13.31 7.25 1.12
CA SER A 60 -13.22 8.55 0.45
C SER A 60 -12.04 9.35 0.96
N PHE A 61 -11.27 9.94 0.05
CA PHE A 61 -10.21 10.89 0.38
C PHE A 61 -10.72 12.32 0.59
N GLY A 62 -11.96 12.60 0.18
CA GLY A 62 -12.40 13.98 -0.06
C GLY A 62 -11.70 14.61 -1.27
N PRO A 63 -11.74 15.94 -1.42
CA PRO A 63 -11.14 16.63 -2.55
C PRO A 63 -9.60 16.60 -2.50
N GLY A 64 -8.97 16.36 -3.65
CA GLY A 64 -7.51 16.46 -3.83
C GLY A 64 -6.88 15.14 -4.29
N PRO A 65 -6.63 14.17 -3.39
CA PRO A 65 -5.94 12.94 -3.72
C PRO A 65 -6.80 12.05 -4.63
N PHE A 66 -6.14 11.31 -5.53
CA PHE A 66 -6.78 10.32 -6.40
C PHE A 66 -5.95 9.03 -6.43
N PHE A 67 -6.58 7.93 -6.84
CA PHE A 67 -5.88 6.65 -6.96
C PHE A 67 -4.81 6.71 -8.06
N PRO A 68 -3.55 6.31 -7.79
CA PRO A 68 -2.46 6.38 -8.76
C PRO A 68 -2.72 5.57 -10.05
N ASP A 69 -3.55 4.53 -9.96
CA ASP A 69 -3.90 3.70 -11.10
C ASP A 69 -5.01 4.28 -11.99
N ASP A 70 -5.69 5.34 -11.55
CA ASP A 70 -6.87 5.94 -12.19
C ASP A 70 -6.55 7.34 -12.78
N VAL A 71 -5.48 7.39 -13.56
CA VAL A 71 -4.88 8.62 -14.12
C VAL A 71 -5.86 9.40 -15.02
N ASP A 72 -6.81 8.72 -15.65
CA ASP A 72 -7.73 9.36 -16.58
C ASP A 72 -8.95 10.00 -15.89
N LEU A 73 -9.40 9.40 -14.79
CA LEU A 73 -10.70 9.74 -14.18
C LEU A 73 -10.56 10.38 -12.79
N HIS A 74 -9.36 10.37 -12.20
CA HIS A 74 -9.03 11.05 -10.95
C HIS A 74 -10.03 10.75 -9.81
N ARG A 75 -10.50 9.50 -9.70
CA ARG A 75 -11.46 9.14 -8.65
C ARG A 75 -10.80 9.25 -7.28
N SER A 76 -11.51 9.92 -6.36
CA SER A 76 -11.14 10.06 -4.95
C SER A 76 -11.86 9.06 -4.03
N ASP A 77 -12.72 8.22 -4.61
CA ASP A 77 -13.63 7.34 -3.89
C ASP A 77 -13.48 5.89 -4.33
N LEU A 78 -13.45 4.97 -3.36
CA LEU A 78 -13.44 3.54 -3.56
C LEU A 78 -14.64 2.91 -2.86
N VAL A 79 -15.51 2.27 -3.64
CA VAL A 79 -16.57 1.40 -3.10
C VAL A 79 -15.98 0.03 -2.82
N ALA A 80 -15.74 -0.26 -1.54
CA ALA A 80 -15.38 -1.58 -1.07
C ALA A 80 -16.62 -2.48 -1.03
N ARG A 81 -16.60 -3.54 -1.84
CA ARG A 81 -17.69 -4.51 -1.93
C ARG A 81 -17.69 -5.42 -0.71
N GLU A 82 -18.84 -6.04 -0.41
CA GLU A 82 -19.00 -6.92 0.75
C GLU A 82 -17.92 -8.01 0.84
N PHE A 83 -17.53 -8.60 -0.29
CA PHE A 83 -16.53 -9.68 -0.28
C PHE A 83 -15.10 -9.22 -0.01
N TYR A 84 -14.81 -7.91 -0.07
CA TYR A 84 -13.44 -7.39 0.06
C TYR A 84 -12.86 -7.68 1.45
N SER A 85 -13.66 -7.50 2.50
CA SER A 85 -13.28 -7.78 3.89
C SER A 85 -12.98 -9.26 4.10
N LYS A 86 -13.92 -10.13 3.68
CA LYS A 86 -13.78 -11.59 3.75
C LYS A 86 -12.54 -12.08 3.00
N LEU A 87 -12.28 -11.51 1.82
CA LEU A 87 -11.10 -11.84 1.02
C LEU A 87 -9.80 -11.37 1.69
N PHE A 88 -9.79 -10.17 2.29
CA PHE A 88 -8.66 -9.65 3.03
C PHE A 88 -8.31 -10.52 4.24
N GLU A 89 -9.30 -10.90 5.05
CA GLU A 89 -9.11 -11.80 6.18
C GLU A 89 -8.51 -13.13 5.74
N ARG A 90 -9.05 -13.74 4.67
CA ARG A 90 -8.56 -15.02 4.17
C ARG A 90 -7.13 -14.94 3.65
N ILE A 91 -6.81 -13.91 2.86
CA ILE A 91 -5.48 -13.75 2.26
C ILE A 91 -4.43 -13.41 3.34
N SER A 92 -4.80 -12.66 4.38
CA SER A 92 -3.90 -12.30 5.48
C SER A 92 -3.41 -13.50 6.29
N MET A 93 -4.13 -14.63 6.23
CA MET A 93 -3.71 -15.90 6.87
C MET A 93 -2.76 -16.74 6.00
N MET A 94 -2.50 -16.32 4.75
CA MET A 94 -1.72 -17.08 3.78
C MET A 94 -0.34 -16.43 3.59
N ARG A 95 0.71 -17.25 3.53
CA ARG A 95 2.09 -16.77 3.30
C ARG A 95 2.28 -16.15 1.90
N SER A 96 1.60 -16.71 0.91
CA SER A 96 1.65 -16.24 -0.47
C SER A 96 0.35 -16.59 -1.17
N SER A 97 -0.27 -15.61 -1.82
CA SER A 97 -1.53 -15.78 -2.53
C SER A 97 -1.44 -15.15 -3.91
N LEU A 98 -2.09 -15.80 -4.89
CA LEU A 98 -2.28 -15.23 -6.21
C LEU A 98 -3.75 -14.83 -6.37
N LEU A 99 -4.02 -13.53 -6.47
CA LEU A 99 -5.34 -13.04 -6.82
C LEU A 99 -5.50 -13.01 -8.35
N THR A 100 -6.31 -13.92 -8.89
CA THR A 100 -6.64 -13.98 -10.33
C THR A 100 -8.15 -13.93 -10.55
N GLY A 101 -8.58 -13.61 -11.77
CA GLY A 101 -10.00 -13.56 -12.12
C GLY A 101 -10.26 -12.76 -13.39
N ILE A 102 -11.52 -12.78 -13.84
CA ILE A 102 -11.99 -12.13 -15.06
C ILE A 102 -11.55 -10.64 -15.08
N PRO A 103 -11.12 -10.09 -16.22
CA PRO A 103 -10.85 -8.66 -16.36
C PRO A 103 -12.03 -7.79 -15.90
N GLY A 104 -11.75 -6.63 -15.29
CA GLY A 104 -12.79 -5.70 -14.83
C GLY A 104 -13.53 -6.07 -13.53
N THR A 105 -13.20 -7.20 -12.88
CA THR A 105 -13.87 -7.61 -11.62
C THR A 105 -13.48 -6.81 -10.38
N GLY A 106 -12.50 -5.91 -10.48
CA GLY A 106 -12.06 -5.04 -9.39
C GLY A 106 -10.86 -5.54 -8.59
N LYS A 107 -10.00 -6.39 -9.16
CA LYS A 107 -8.78 -6.88 -8.50
C LYS A 107 -7.88 -5.73 -8.02
N SER A 108 -7.54 -4.79 -8.91
CA SER A 108 -6.70 -3.62 -8.58
C SER A 108 -7.35 -2.73 -7.51
N TRP A 109 -8.68 -2.59 -7.52
CA TRP A 109 -9.42 -1.86 -6.49
C TRP A 109 -9.40 -2.57 -5.12
N TRP A 110 -9.44 -3.89 -5.11
CA TRP A 110 -9.28 -4.67 -3.88
C TRP A 110 -7.87 -4.50 -3.27
N VAL A 111 -6.84 -4.30 -4.09
CA VAL A 111 -5.48 -3.99 -3.60
C VAL A 111 -5.47 -2.74 -2.77
N TRP A 112 -6.06 -1.66 -3.28
CA TRP A 112 -6.12 -0.40 -2.56
C TRP A 112 -6.94 -0.51 -1.26
N TYR A 113 -7.99 -1.33 -1.25
CA TYR A 113 -8.68 -1.71 -0.02
C TYR A 113 -7.75 -2.43 0.97
N ALA A 114 -6.97 -3.40 0.50
CA ALA A 114 -6.02 -4.13 1.34
C ALA A 114 -4.92 -3.21 1.90
N VAL A 115 -4.35 -2.34 1.07
CA VAL A 115 -3.36 -1.33 1.49
C VAL A 115 -3.97 -0.39 2.53
N HIS A 116 -5.19 0.11 2.32
CA HIS A 116 -5.91 0.91 3.31
C HIS A 116 -6.04 0.19 4.65
N ARG A 117 -6.43 -1.10 4.64
CA ARG A 117 -6.57 -1.91 5.85
C ARG A 117 -5.24 -2.09 6.58
N LEU A 118 -4.16 -2.38 5.85
CA LEU A 118 -2.82 -2.55 6.40
C LEU A 118 -2.27 -1.22 6.97
N LEU A 119 -2.44 -0.10 6.28
CA LEU A 119 -2.02 1.22 6.78
C LEU A 119 -2.72 1.65 8.08
N ASN A 120 -3.90 1.09 8.34
CA ASN A 120 -4.70 1.33 9.54
C ASN A 120 -4.52 0.29 10.65
N GLN A 121 -3.62 -0.69 10.48
CA GLN A 121 -3.20 -1.58 11.58
C GLN A 121 -2.26 -0.85 12.54
N ASP A 122 -2.23 -1.30 13.79
CA ASP A 122 -1.31 -0.80 14.82
C ASP A 122 -0.47 -1.95 15.42
N PRO A 123 0.86 -1.96 15.25
CA PRO A 123 1.62 -1.03 14.39
C PRO A 123 1.35 -1.29 12.90
N SER A 124 1.42 -0.23 12.09
CA SER A 124 1.25 -0.39 10.64
C SER A 124 2.44 -1.17 10.06
N PRO A 125 2.20 -2.29 9.35
CA PRO A 125 3.26 -3.11 8.78
C PRO A 125 4.00 -2.39 7.65
N ALA A 126 5.21 -2.86 7.34
CA ALA A 126 5.88 -2.48 6.10
C ALA A 126 5.19 -3.18 4.94
N ILE A 127 4.74 -2.44 3.93
CA ILE A 127 4.02 -2.97 2.77
C ILE A 127 4.90 -2.80 1.54
N VAL A 128 5.32 -3.91 0.93
CA VAL A 128 5.99 -3.89 -0.37
C VAL A 128 4.96 -4.24 -1.46
N TRP A 129 4.81 -3.34 -2.41
CA TRP A 129 3.88 -3.43 -3.52
C TRP A 129 4.61 -3.33 -4.86
N GLN A 130 4.14 -4.08 -5.85
CA GLN A 130 4.62 -4.02 -7.23
C GLN A 130 3.43 -4.04 -8.19
N THR A 131 3.36 -3.07 -9.09
CA THR A 131 2.39 -3.03 -10.18
C THR A 131 3.00 -3.56 -11.47
N PHE A 132 2.18 -4.16 -12.34
CA PHE A 132 2.62 -4.60 -13.67
C PHE A 132 2.97 -3.45 -14.61
N LYS A 133 2.38 -2.27 -14.38
CA LYS A 133 2.68 -1.08 -15.19
C LYS A 133 4.14 -0.65 -15.03
N HIS A 134 4.75 -0.97 -13.88
CA HIS A 134 6.13 -0.66 -13.56
C HIS A 134 6.83 -1.91 -13.03
N ALA A 135 6.97 -2.94 -13.88
CA ALA A 135 7.49 -4.25 -13.48
C ALA A 135 8.91 -4.22 -12.88
N ASN A 136 9.71 -3.18 -13.14
CA ASN A 136 11.06 -3.03 -12.57
C ASN A 136 11.09 -2.21 -11.28
N THR A 137 9.93 -1.75 -10.82
CA THR A 137 9.81 -0.79 -9.74
C THR A 137 8.83 -1.30 -8.69
N CYS A 138 9.31 -1.38 -7.46
CA CYS A 138 8.53 -1.68 -6.28
C CYS A 138 8.35 -0.42 -5.44
N VAL A 139 7.24 -0.37 -4.71
CA VAL A 139 6.92 0.66 -3.74
C VAL A 139 6.94 0.04 -2.35
N LEU A 140 7.62 0.69 -1.41
CA LEU A 140 7.58 0.36 0.00
C LEU A 140 6.79 1.44 0.75
N PHE A 141 5.73 1.06 1.44
CA PHE A 141 5.06 1.90 2.44
C PHE A 141 5.55 1.51 3.83
N LYS A 142 6.20 2.45 4.54
CA LYS A 142 6.74 2.20 5.90
C LYS A 142 6.79 3.50 6.68
N GLY A 143 6.26 3.49 7.91
CA GLY A 143 6.30 4.65 8.79
C GLY A 143 5.62 5.90 8.22
N GLY A 144 4.54 5.74 7.46
CA GLY A 144 3.80 6.86 6.84
C GLY A 144 4.54 7.56 5.68
N ARG A 145 5.52 6.87 5.08
CA ARG A 145 6.27 7.30 3.89
C ARG A 145 6.24 6.22 2.81
N ALA A 146 6.36 6.64 1.56
CA ALA A 146 6.48 5.78 0.40
C ALA A 146 7.86 5.91 -0.23
N PHE A 147 8.48 4.78 -0.57
CA PHE A 147 9.77 4.71 -1.23
C PHE A 147 9.66 3.87 -2.49
N VAL A 148 10.42 4.23 -3.52
CA VAL A 148 10.37 3.62 -4.85
C VAL A 148 11.77 3.09 -5.19
N GLY A 149 11.87 1.83 -5.58
CA GLY A 149 13.15 1.19 -5.91
C GLY A 149 12.98 -0.21 -6.50
N ALA A 150 14.08 -0.89 -6.83
CA ALA A 150 14.03 -2.27 -7.29
C ALA A 150 13.61 -3.23 -6.15
N LEU A 151 13.03 -4.39 -6.47
CA LEU A 151 12.64 -5.40 -5.46
C LEU A 151 13.81 -5.81 -4.55
N SER A 152 15.02 -5.92 -5.11
CA SER A 152 16.25 -6.24 -4.37
C SER A 152 16.64 -5.16 -3.35
N ALA A 153 16.14 -3.94 -3.48
CA ALA A 153 16.39 -2.87 -2.52
C ALA A 153 15.53 -3.00 -1.25
N PHE A 154 14.50 -3.86 -1.26
CA PHE A 154 13.56 -4.07 -0.16
C PHE A 154 13.64 -5.48 0.46
N THR A 155 14.74 -6.20 0.22
CA THR A 155 14.88 -7.61 0.65
C THR A 155 14.88 -7.75 2.18
N SER A 156 15.39 -6.75 2.91
CA SER A 156 15.31 -6.68 4.37
C SER A 156 13.87 -6.65 4.87
N GLU A 157 13.03 -5.80 4.29
CA GLU A 157 11.62 -5.66 4.65
C GLU A 157 10.83 -6.93 4.32
N LEU A 158 11.24 -7.67 3.29
CA LEU A 158 10.62 -8.91 2.88
C LEU A 158 11.10 -10.13 3.67
N ALA A 159 12.27 -10.07 4.29
CA ALA A 159 12.83 -11.17 5.09
C ALA A 159 12.06 -11.39 6.40
N ASP A 160 11.45 -10.32 6.93
CA ASP A 160 10.64 -10.33 8.15
C ASP A 160 9.12 -10.52 7.88
N ALA A 161 8.74 -10.85 6.62
CA ALA A 161 7.35 -11.03 6.17
C ALA A 161 6.89 -12.50 6.13
#